data_AF-A0A6P8WE23-F1
#
_entry.id   AF-A0A6P8WE23-F1
#
_cell.length_a   1.000
_cell.length_b   1.000
_cell.length_c   1.000
_cell.angle_alpha   90.00
_cell.angle_beta   90.00
_cell.angle_gamma   90.00
#
_symmetry.space_group_name_H-M   'P 1'
#
loop_
_entity.id
_entity.type
_entity.pdbx_description
1 polymer ?
#
loop_
_entity_poly.entity_id
_entity_poly.type
_entity_poly.pdbx_seq_one_letter_code
_entity_poly.pdbx_strand_id
1 'polypeptide(L)'
;MASQLNSQYDEEPISSFVFGSRGNQQTFRHQWQVDGELQECDTCFSSIDADEPPSQHWLQHGRQQQPQLSKQQQAVLDIIEARRIETFFICDESAKDDLDSFMSDTCSRAIPELLRWMFHNGSQRVEFNLACYVNVLSQVHIFQSGSLCVEHHYDIEECVSVIYEMITQRIENYLASSHDVGLEECSITRLRVQVKRMRIDNESACDLELPLPLQLRHESATVSHNSKTSEAELASLHAAYVKHHRECNGYFPSNMRVNLYGLQQCQTTKELYVVPYHISETLQQQPNKNFLILNNSMGQFQRLHELQTPIEQVSKSQKNQKHNNNSRSRPLQCRRCRAQFKCRSRLHIHQQLRCGQDFSVDSMHPDIVEIYEQCLPISRSHFQFNCYGITKPKTVMRKGQFVPIECDWRKKSSVQVQQGPCVIISNSEMGSPCKLS
;
A
#
# COMPACT_ATOMS: atom_id res chain seq x y z
N MET A 1 2.26 27.04 -27.52
CA MET A 1 0.94 26.63 -28.03
C MET A 1 0.53 25.42 -27.21
N ALA A 2 -0.58 25.53 -26.47
CA ALA A 2 -1.02 24.52 -25.51
C ALA A 2 -1.58 23.31 -26.26
N SER A 3 -0.86 22.18 -26.24
CA SER A 3 -1.37 20.90 -26.68
C SER A 3 -2.34 20.37 -25.62
N GLN A 4 -3.63 20.42 -25.98
CA GLN A 4 -4.68 19.63 -25.35
C GLN A 4 -4.34 18.15 -25.55
N LEU A 5 -3.87 17.49 -24.49
CA LEU A 5 -3.93 16.04 -24.41
C LEU A 5 -5.38 15.67 -24.11
N ASN A 6 -6.02 15.03 -25.09
CA ASN A 6 -7.28 14.33 -24.96
C ASN A 6 -7.18 13.35 -23.78
N SER A 7 -7.76 13.74 -22.65
CA SER A 7 -8.23 12.80 -21.64
C SER A 7 -9.43 12.08 -22.24
N GLN A 8 -9.18 11.00 -22.97
CA GLN A 8 -10.21 10.04 -23.32
C GLN A 8 -10.81 9.56 -21.99
N TYR A 9 -12.10 9.85 -21.79
CA TYR A 9 -12.84 9.45 -20.61
C TYR A 9 -13.00 7.93 -20.64
N ASP A 10 -12.02 7.20 -20.13
CA ASP A 10 -12.28 5.87 -19.58
C ASP A 10 -13.06 6.10 -18.28
N GLU A 11 -14.39 6.11 -18.41
CA GLU A 11 -15.31 5.95 -17.28
C GLU A 11 -14.86 4.68 -16.55
N GLU A 12 -14.40 4.84 -15.30
CA GLU A 12 -14.17 3.68 -14.46
C GLU A 12 -15.46 2.88 -14.40
N PRO A 13 -15.37 1.54 -14.54
CA PRO A 13 -16.56 0.74 -14.58
C PRO A 13 -17.31 0.91 -13.25
N ILE A 14 -18.61 1.20 -13.32
CA ILE A 14 -19.44 1.34 -12.12
C ILE A 14 -19.47 -0.02 -11.43
N SER A 15 -18.65 -0.15 -10.39
CA SER A 15 -18.51 -1.36 -9.59
C SER A 15 -19.64 -1.47 -8.57
N SER A 16 -20.11 -2.69 -8.36
CA SER A 16 -21.16 -3.00 -7.39
C SER A 16 -20.94 -4.36 -6.75
N PHE A 17 -21.26 -4.43 -5.46
CA PHE A 17 -21.18 -5.64 -4.65
C PHE A 17 -22.60 -6.09 -4.33
N VAL A 18 -22.98 -7.28 -4.78
CA VAL A 18 -24.35 -7.76 -4.77
C VAL A 18 -24.49 -9.02 -3.92
N PHE A 19 -25.44 -8.96 -3.00
CA PHE A 19 -25.93 -10.12 -2.26
C PHE A 19 -27.22 -10.62 -2.92
N GLY A 20 -27.28 -11.91 -3.24
CA GLY A 20 -28.44 -12.54 -3.85
C GLY A 20 -28.80 -13.84 -3.17
N SER A 21 -30.09 -14.17 -3.10
CA SER A 21 -30.57 -15.47 -2.62
C SER A 21 -30.96 -16.35 -3.81
N ARG A 22 -30.44 -17.57 -3.90
CA ARG A 22 -30.82 -18.56 -4.92
C ARG A 22 -31.22 -19.86 -4.23
N GLY A 23 -32.53 -20.08 -4.09
CA GLY A 23 -33.05 -21.25 -3.36
C GLY A 23 -32.63 -21.22 -1.88
N ASN A 24 -31.99 -22.29 -1.42
CA ASN A 24 -31.46 -22.41 -0.05
C ASN A 24 -30.04 -21.86 0.11
N GLN A 25 -29.55 -21.04 -0.84
CA GLN A 25 -28.20 -20.48 -0.77
C GLN A 25 -28.21 -18.94 -0.84
N GLN A 26 -27.32 -18.33 -0.07
CA GLN A 26 -26.94 -16.93 -0.21
C GLN A 26 -25.67 -16.85 -1.06
N THR A 27 -25.62 -15.89 -1.97
CA THR A 27 -24.50 -15.67 -2.88
C THR A 27 -24.02 -14.24 -2.78
N PHE A 28 -22.72 -14.06 -2.93
CA PHE A 28 -22.07 -12.77 -3.03
C PHE A 28 -21.31 -12.69 -4.35
N ARG A 29 -21.48 -11.56 -5.06
CA ARG A 29 -20.81 -11.28 -6.33
C ARG A 29 -20.30 -9.85 -6.35
N HIS A 30 -19.11 -9.68 -6.91
CA HIS A 30 -18.62 -8.38 -7.33
C HIS A 30 -18.81 -8.26 -8.84
N GLN A 31 -19.42 -7.19 -9.31
CA GLN A 31 -19.70 -6.97 -10.72
C GLN A 31 -19.43 -5.51 -11.11
N TRP A 32 -18.98 -5.27 -12.32
CA TRP A 32 -18.68 -3.93 -12.83
C TRP A 32 -19.05 -3.82 -14.31
N GLN A 33 -19.34 -2.61 -14.78
CA GLN A 33 -19.79 -2.38 -16.15
C GLN A 33 -18.67 -1.82 -17.03
N VAL A 34 -18.21 -2.58 -18.03
CA VAL A 34 -17.20 -2.14 -19.02
C VAL A 34 -17.88 -2.04 -20.38
N ASP A 35 -17.79 -0.89 -21.05
CA ASP A 35 -18.35 -0.68 -22.40
C ASP A 35 -19.83 -1.07 -22.55
N GLY A 36 -20.60 -0.97 -21.47
CA GLY A 36 -22.00 -1.35 -21.42
C GLY A 36 -22.28 -2.82 -21.06
N GLU A 37 -21.27 -3.69 -21.06
CA GLU A 37 -21.38 -5.09 -20.65
C GLU A 37 -21.10 -5.27 -19.16
N LEU A 38 -21.89 -6.16 -18.51
CA LEU A 38 -21.72 -6.49 -17.09
C LEU A 38 -20.70 -7.62 -16.94
N GLN A 39 -19.60 -7.33 -16.27
CA GLN A 39 -18.56 -8.30 -15.92
C GLN A 39 -18.73 -8.75 -14.47
N GLU A 40 -18.56 -10.05 -14.21
CA GLU A 40 -18.58 -10.62 -12.86
C GLU A 40 -17.17 -11.05 -12.43
N CYS A 41 -16.83 -10.81 -11.17
CA CYS A 41 -15.55 -11.18 -10.61
C CYS A 41 -15.52 -12.66 -10.21
N ASP A 42 -14.71 -13.46 -10.89
CA ASP A 42 -14.49 -14.85 -10.50
C ASP A 42 -13.79 -14.98 -9.14
N THR A 43 -12.98 -13.99 -8.75
CA THR A 43 -12.21 -14.06 -7.48
C THR A 43 -13.02 -13.65 -6.25
N CYS A 44 -14.12 -12.92 -6.43
CA CYS A 44 -14.97 -12.47 -5.32
C CYS A 44 -16.23 -13.32 -5.14
N PHE A 45 -16.53 -14.23 -6.08
CA PHE A 45 -17.72 -15.07 -5.96
C PHE A 45 -17.66 -15.97 -4.72
N SER A 46 -18.72 -15.98 -3.92
CA SER A 46 -18.88 -16.94 -2.83
C SER A 46 -20.35 -17.33 -2.62
N SER A 47 -20.58 -18.52 -2.07
CA SER A 47 -21.90 -19.07 -1.81
C SER A 47 -21.90 -19.78 -0.47
N ILE A 48 -22.94 -19.53 0.33
CA ILE A 48 -23.16 -20.16 1.65
C ILE A 48 -24.61 -20.62 1.76
N ASP A 49 -24.92 -21.43 2.77
CA ASP A 49 -26.30 -21.85 3.02
C ASP A 49 -27.14 -20.68 3.58
N ALA A 50 -28.44 -20.69 3.31
CA ALA A 50 -29.31 -19.55 3.62
C ALA A 50 -29.50 -19.26 5.11
N ASP A 51 -29.22 -20.24 5.97
CA ASP A 51 -29.22 -20.15 7.43
C ASP A 51 -27.87 -19.74 8.03
N GLU A 52 -26.80 -19.73 7.22
CA GLU A 52 -25.49 -19.26 7.67
C GLU A 52 -25.44 -17.71 7.73
N PRO A 53 -24.70 -17.15 8.71
CA PRO A 53 -24.53 -15.70 8.80
C PRO A 53 -23.61 -15.17 7.67
N PRO A 54 -23.77 -13.90 7.25
CA PRO A 54 -22.97 -13.30 6.17
C PRO A 54 -21.46 -13.42 6.36
N SER A 55 -20.97 -13.50 7.61
CA SER A 55 -19.56 -13.70 7.92
C SER A 55 -18.94 -14.93 7.26
N GLN A 56 -19.73 -15.98 6.99
CA GLN A 56 -19.22 -17.23 6.43
C GLN A 56 -18.68 -17.06 5.00
N HIS A 57 -19.22 -16.11 4.22
CA HIS A 57 -18.66 -15.72 2.93
C HIS A 57 -17.18 -15.35 3.00
N TRP A 58 -16.75 -14.74 4.10
CA TRP A 58 -15.39 -14.20 4.25
C TRP A 58 -14.48 -15.10 5.08
N LEU A 59 -15.06 -15.91 5.99
CA LEU A 59 -14.30 -16.77 6.89
C LEU A 59 -13.84 -18.08 6.23
N GLN A 60 -14.68 -18.68 5.39
CA GLN A 60 -14.35 -19.93 4.70
C GLN A 60 -13.16 -19.74 3.75
N HIS A 61 -13.11 -18.61 3.04
CA HIS A 61 -11.98 -18.24 2.18
C HIS A 61 -10.82 -17.58 2.94
N GLY A 62 -11.12 -16.81 4.00
CA GLY A 62 -10.12 -16.02 4.72
C GLY A 62 -9.07 -16.85 5.48
N ARG A 63 -9.40 -18.06 5.96
CA ARG A 63 -8.41 -18.92 6.67
C ARG A 63 -7.30 -19.46 5.76
N GLN A 64 -7.57 -19.67 4.48
CA GLN A 64 -6.56 -20.13 3.51
C GLN A 64 -5.71 -18.97 2.96
N GLN A 65 -6.18 -17.73 3.09
CA GLN A 65 -5.57 -16.54 2.48
C GLN A 65 -4.90 -15.59 3.49
N GLN A 66 -4.94 -15.87 4.80
CA GLN A 66 -4.20 -15.06 5.77
C GLN A 66 -2.70 -15.14 5.45
N PRO A 67 -2.04 -14.01 5.13
CA PRO A 67 -0.61 -14.03 4.90
C PRO A 67 0.06 -14.48 6.19
N GLN A 68 0.87 -15.54 6.12
CA GLN A 68 1.73 -15.97 7.22
C GLN A 68 3.17 -15.77 6.81
N LEU A 69 3.92 -15.06 7.65
CA LEU A 69 5.36 -14.96 7.46
C LEU A 69 5.99 -16.33 7.78
N SER A 70 6.79 -16.83 6.86
CA SER A 70 7.70 -17.93 7.14
C SER A 70 8.70 -17.56 8.25
N LYS A 71 9.24 -18.56 8.94
CA LYS A 71 10.29 -18.34 9.97
C LYS A 71 11.48 -17.53 9.44
N GLN A 72 11.82 -17.72 8.16
CA GLN A 72 12.89 -16.97 7.50
C GLN A 72 12.50 -15.49 7.33
N GLN A 73 11.28 -15.20 6.90
CA GLN A 73 10.80 -13.82 6.73
C GLN A 73 10.73 -13.09 8.08
N GLN A 74 10.26 -13.76 9.13
CA GLN A 74 10.27 -13.20 10.48
C GLN A 74 11.69 -12.88 10.95
N ALA A 75 12.65 -13.79 10.77
CA ALA A 75 14.05 -13.55 11.13
C ALA A 75 14.66 -12.36 10.37
N VAL A 76 14.30 -12.18 9.09
CA VAL A 76 14.73 -11.00 8.31
C VAL A 76 14.15 -9.72 8.89
N LEU A 77 12.86 -9.68 9.23
CA LEU A 77 12.23 -8.52 9.88
C LEU A 77 12.87 -8.21 11.24
N ASP A 78 13.19 -9.22 12.04
CA ASP A 78 13.87 -9.06 13.32
C ASP A 78 15.27 -8.45 13.13
N ILE A 79 16.00 -8.82 12.07
CA ILE A 79 17.29 -8.21 11.71
C ILE A 79 17.11 -6.76 11.25
N ILE A 80 16.10 -6.47 10.40
CA ILE A 80 15.77 -5.11 9.95
C ILE A 80 15.50 -4.20 11.17
N GLU A 81 14.79 -4.72 12.17
CA GLU A 81 14.54 -4.02 13.43
C GLU A 81 15.78 -3.83 14.28
N ALA A 82 16.51 -4.91 14.56
CA ALA A 82 17.70 -4.87 15.40
C ALA A 82 18.77 -3.93 14.82
N ARG A 83 18.88 -3.85 13.49
CA ARG A 83 19.87 -3.01 12.79
C ARG A 83 19.31 -1.68 12.30
N ARG A 84 18.03 -1.37 12.55
CA ARG A 84 17.35 -0.14 12.09
C ARG A 84 17.58 0.14 10.59
N ILE A 85 17.37 -0.88 9.77
CA ILE A 85 17.48 -0.74 8.31
C ILE A 85 16.30 0.07 7.80
N GLU A 86 16.59 1.20 7.16
CA GLU A 86 15.59 2.09 6.56
C GLU A 86 15.76 2.22 5.04
N THR A 87 16.93 1.89 4.49
CA THR A 87 17.19 2.01 3.05
C THR A 87 17.23 0.65 2.38
N PHE A 88 16.44 0.51 1.31
CA PHE A 88 16.33 -0.70 0.52
C PHE A 88 16.62 -0.41 -0.94
N PHE A 89 17.34 -1.30 -1.61
CA PHE A 89 17.59 -1.25 -3.04
C PHE A 89 16.92 -2.41 -3.74
N ILE A 90 16.17 -2.10 -4.79
CA ILE A 90 15.62 -3.07 -5.73
C ILE A 90 16.45 -2.95 -7.00
N CYS A 91 17.08 -4.05 -7.42
CA CYS A 91 18.01 -4.07 -8.54
C CYS A 91 17.68 -5.19 -9.52
N ASP A 92 17.72 -4.85 -10.80
CA ASP A 92 17.66 -5.80 -11.91
C ASP A 92 18.54 -5.30 -13.06
N GLU A 93 19.62 -6.03 -13.35
CA GLU A 93 20.50 -5.72 -14.47
C GLU A 93 19.91 -6.14 -15.82
N SER A 94 18.94 -7.06 -15.83
CA SER A 94 18.23 -7.47 -17.05
C SER A 94 17.19 -6.43 -17.49
N ALA A 95 16.81 -5.51 -16.61
CA ALA A 95 15.90 -4.41 -16.91
C ALA A 95 16.45 -3.37 -17.91
N LYS A 96 17.73 -3.47 -18.32
CA LYS A 96 18.29 -2.62 -19.39
C LYS A 96 17.51 -2.75 -20.70
N ASP A 97 16.98 -3.95 -20.97
CA ASP A 97 16.29 -4.27 -22.21
C ASP A 97 14.75 -4.23 -22.08
N ASP A 98 14.22 -4.05 -20.86
CA ASP A 98 12.77 -4.07 -20.57
C ASP A 98 12.41 -3.17 -19.38
N LEU A 99 12.54 -1.86 -19.60
CA LEU A 99 12.29 -0.82 -18.59
C LEU A 99 10.84 -0.83 -18.09
N ASP A 100 9.88 -0.95 -19.00
CA ASP A 100 8.46 -0.86 -18.70
C ASP A 100 8.01 -2.00 -17.79
N SER A 101 8.47 -3.22 -18.08
CA SER A 101 8.21 -4.39 -17.24
C SER A 101 8.83 -4.23 -15.86
N PHE A 102 10.11 -3.85 -15.77
CA PHE A 102 10.78 -3.65 -14.48
C PHE A 102 10.10 -2.61 -13.60
N MET A 103 9.76 -1.46 -14.19
CA MET A 103 9.14 -0.36 -13.49
C MET A 103 7.68 -0.69 -13.09
N SER A 104 6.92 -1.35 -13.97
CA SER A 104 5.56 -1.82 -13.70
C SER A 104 5.52 -2.88 -12.58
N ASP A 105 6.37 -3.92 -12.66
CA ASP A 105 6.44 -4.98 -11.65
C ASP A 105 6.93 -4.44 -10.30
N THR A 106 7.89 -3.52 -10.31
CA THR A 106 8.38 -2.92 -9.06
C THR A 106 7.32 -2.06 -8.39
N CYS A 107 6.56 -1.29 -9.17
CA CYS A 107 5.46 -0.47 -8.69
C CYS A 107 4.28 -1.30 -8.18
N SER A 108 3.87 -2.32 -8.93
CA SER A 108 2.66 -3.11 -8.62
C SER A 108 2.88 -4.19 -7.56
N ARG A 109 4.11 -4.71 -7.41
CA ARG A 109 4.41 -5.86 -6.53
C ARG A 109 5.51 -5.58 -5.53
N ALA A 110 6.73 -5.28 -5.99
CA ALA A 110 7.89 -5.30 -5.10
C ALA A 110 7.86 -4.19 -4.02
N ILE A 111 7.57 -2.93 -4.38
CA ILE A 111 7.46 -1.86 -3.38
C ILE A 111 6.26 -2.08 -2.45
N PRO A 112 5.05 -2.41 -2.94
CA PRO A 112 3.93 -2.72 -2.06
C PRO A 112 4.20 -3.87 -1.08
N GLU A 113 4.84 -4.96 -1.51
CA GLU A 113 5.23 -6.06 -0.64
C GLU A 113 6.22 -5.62 0.44
N LEU A 114 7.24 -4.85 0.08
CA LEU A 114 8.20 -4.29 1.03
C LEU A 114 7.49 -3.38 2.05
N LEU A 115 6.59 -2.50 1.62
CA LEU A 115 5.86 -1.61 2.52
C LEU A 115 4.91 -2.38 3.43
N ARG A 116 4.21 -3.41 2.93
CA ARG A 116 3.40 -4.33 3.75
C ARG A 116 4.24 -4.99 4.82
N TRP A 117 5.47 -5.38 4.48
CA TRP A 117 6.42 -5.91 5.45
C TRP A 117 6.77 -4.89 6.55
N MET A 118 6.89 -3.62 6.18
CA MET A 118 7.20 -2.56 7.13
C MET A 118 6.03 -2.23 8.08
N PHE A 119 4.81 -2.65 7.76
CA PHE A 119 3.65 -2.60 8.68
C PHE A 119 3.65 -3.72 9.75
N HIS A 120 4.55 -4.70 9.70
CA HIS A 120 4.65 -5.72 10.75
C HIS A 120 5.15 -5.17 12.10
N ASN A 121 5.02 -6.00 13.13
CA ASN A 121 5.53 -5.77 14.48
C ASN A 121 5.03 -4.46 15.10
N GLY A 122 3.72 -4.20 14.98
CA GLY A 122 3.04 -3.08 15.63
C GLY A 122 3.29 -1.70 15.01
N SER A 123 3.86 -1.65 13.80
CA SER A 123 4.04 -0.39 13.07
C SER A 123 2.69 0.15 12.63
N GLN A 124 2.34 1.36 13.07
CA GLN A 124 1.03 1.96 12.79
C GLN A 124 1.01 2.73 11.49
N ARG A 125 2.12 3.39 11.17
CA ARG A 125 2.29 4.21 9.98
C ARG A 125 3.67 3.97 9.40
N VAL A 126 3.76 4.08 8.09
CA VAL A 126 5.00 3.91 7.34
C VAL A 126 5.19 5.13 6.48
N GLU A 127 6.27 5.87 6.72
CA GLU A 127 6.69 6.96 5.84
C GLU A 127 7.71 6.40 4.84
N PHE A 128 7.55 6.72 3.56
CA PHE A 128 8.51 6.26 2.55
C PHE A 128 8.77 7.31 1.47
N ASN A 129 9.94 7.20 0.83
CA ASN A 129 10.25 7.88 -0.42
C ASN A 129 10.85 6.88 -1.43
N LEU A 130 10.83 7.26 -2.70
CA LEU A 130 11.36 6.49 -3.81
C LEU A 130 12.43 7.32 -4.53
N ALA A 131 13.54 6.69 -4.90
CA ALA A 131 14.50 7.28 -5.82
C ALA A 131 14.84 6.34 -6.98
N CYS A 132 14.79 6.87 -8.20
CA CYS A 132 15.11 6.16 -9.43
C CYS A 132 16.47 6.60 -9.96
N TYR A 133 17.33 5.62 -10.29
CA TYR A 133 18.61 5.88 -10.94
C TYR A 133 18.44 5.72 -12.44
N VAL A 134 18.40 6.84 -13.14
CA VAL A 134 18.17 6.92 -14.59
C VAL A 134 19.52 7.12 -15.28
N ASN A 135 19.91 6.15 -16.10
CA ASN A 135 21.08 6.30 -16.97
C ASN A 135 20.65 6.84 -18.33
N VAL A 136 21.25 7.95 -18.75
CA VAL A 136 21.01 8.58 -20.06
C VAL A 136 22.31 9.20 -20.55
N LEU A 137 22.69 8.94 -21.81
CA LEU A 137 23.89 9.50 -22.46
C LEU A 137 25.18 9.43 -21.61
N SER A 138 25.44 8.28 -20.97
CA SER A 138 26.58 8.05 -20.07
C SER A 138 26.60 8.93 -18.80
N GLN A 139 25.48 9.54 -18.43
CA GLN A 139 25.27 10.21 -17.15
C GLN A 139 24.25 9.45 -16.31
N VAL A 140 24.38 9.56 -14.98
CA VAL A 140 23.44 8.96 -14.04
C VAL A 140 22.71 10.08 -13.32
N HIS A 141 21.40 10.14 -13.47
CA HIS A 141 20.54 11.07 -12.72
C HIS A 141 19.75 10.31 -11.67
N ILE A 142 19.60 10.91 -10.50
CA ILE A 142 18.86 10.36 -9.36
C ILE A 142 17.62 11.21 -9.19
N PHE A 143 16.47 10.67 -9.58
CA PHE A 143 15.17 11.29 -9.36
C PHE A 143 14.64 10.82 -8.04
N GLN A 144 14.34 11.72 -7.11
CA GLN A 144 13.84 11.37 -5.79
C GLN A 144 12.47 11.99 -5.54
N SER A 145 11.53 11.21 -5.03
CA SER A 145 10.22 11.67 -4.61
C SER A 145 10.29 12.39 -3.25
N GLY A 146 9.26 13.19 -2.96
CA GLY A 146 8.99 13.60 -1.58
C GLY A 146 8.63 12.39 -0.69
N SER A 147 8.64 12.60 0.62
CA SER A 147 8.19 11.60 1.59
C SER A 147 6.66 11.52 1.62
N LEU A 148 6.13 10.31 1.70
CA LEU A 148 4.70 10.03 1.81
C LEU A 148 4.43 9.15 3.03
N CYS A 149 3.45 9.56 3.84
CA CYS A 149 3.02 8.82 5.02
C CYS A 149 1.82 7.93 4.69
N VAL A 150 2.03 6.62 4.69
CA VAL A 150 0.96 5.62 4.61
C VAL A 150 0.47 5.31 6.01
N GLU A 151 -0.79 5.60 6.27
CA GLU A 151 -1.39 5.41 7.61
C GLU A 151 -2.25 4.16 7.73
N HIS A 152 -2.64 3.55 6.61
CA HIS A 152 -3.38 2.29 6.58
C HIS A 152 -2.84 1.39 5.47
N HIS A 153 -2.70 0.09 5.75
CA HIS A 153 -2.06 -0.85 4.81
C HIS A 153 -2.84 -1.04 3.48
N TYR A 154 -4.16 -0.83 3.46
CA TYR A 154 -4.95 -0.79 2.22
C TYR A 154 -4.59 0.37 1.29
N ASP A 155 -3.98 1.44 1.80
CA ASP A 155 -3.62 2.61 1.00
C ASP A 155 -2.26 2.43 0.28
N ILE A 156 -1.52 1.34 0.56
CA ILE A 156 -0.16 1.12 0.06
C ILE A 156 -0.11 1.14 -1.47
N GLU A 157 -0.96 0.36 -2.14
CA GLU A 157 -0.93 0.22 -3.61
C GLU A 157 -1.21 1.56 -4.30
N GLU A 158 -2.23 2.27 -3.82
CA GLU A 158 -2.61 3.59 -4.36
C GLU A 158 -1.52 4.64 -4.11
N CYS A 159 -0.90 4.63 -2.92
CA CYS A 159 0.21 5.50 -2.57
C CYS A 159 1.42 5.30 -3.48
N VAL A 160 1.80 4.03 -3.71
CA VAL A 160 2.93 3.69 -4.60
C VAL A 160 2.61 4.08 -6.04
N SER A 161 1.40 3.77 -6.54
CA SER A 161 0.94 4.16 -7.89
C SER A 161 1.03 5.66 -8.13
N VAL A 162 0.55 6.49 -7.20
CA VAL A 162 0.60 7.96 -7.37
C VAL A 162 2.04 8.48 -7.37
N ILE A 163 2.92 7.97 -6.49
CA ILE A 163 4.35 8.36 -6.51
C ILE A 163 4.99 7.96 -7.83
N TYR A 164 4.71 6.75 -8.29
CA TYR A 164 5.25 6.21 -9.53
C TYR A 164 4.83 7.06 -10.74
N GLU A 165 3.55 7.37 -10.89
CA GLU A 165 3.09 8.26 -11.98
C GLU A 165 3.77 9.62 -11.94
N MET A 166 3.89 10.21 -10.75
CA MET A 166 4.52 11.52 -10.58
C MET A 166 6.03 11.49 -10.89
N ILE A 167 6.74 10.42 -10.49
CA ILE A 167 8.19 10.31 -10.72
C ILE A 167 8.48 10.01 -12.20
N THR A 168 7.70 9.14 -12.85
CA THR A 168 7.82 8.84 -14.28
C THR A 168 7.56 10.08 -15.11
N GLN A 169 6.47 10.80 -14.82
CA GLN A 169 6.18 12.08 -15.47
C GLN A 169 7.31 13.10 -15.26
N ARG A 170 7.97 13.11 -14.09
CA ARG A 170 9.09 14.00 -13.81
C ARG A 170 10.34 13.62 -14.62
N ILE A 171 10.61 12.32 -14.76
CA ILE A 171 11.71 11.80 -15.58
C ILE A 171 11.49 12.17 -17.04
N GLU A 172 10.31 11.87 -17.60
CA GLU A 172 9.94 12.22 -18.98
C GLU A 172 10.13 13.71 -19.27
N ASN A 173 9.59 14.58 -18.41
CA ASN A 173 9.71 16.02 -18.59
C ASN A 173 11.16 16.50 -18.53
N TYR A 174 12.00 15.91 -17.67
CA TYR A 174 13.41 16.26 -17.58
C TYR A 174 14.19 15.80 -18.82
N LEU A 175 13.96 14.56 -19.28
CA LEU A 175 14.60 14.01 -20.47
C LEU A 175 14.24 14.82 -21.72
N ALA A 176 12.96 15.10 -21.92
CA ALA A 176 12.48 15.91 -23.04
C ALA A 176 13.04 17.35 -23.03
N SER A 177 13.21 17.95 -21.84
CA SER A 177 13.69 19.34 -21.75
C SER A 177 15.22 19.49 -21.76
N SER A 178 15.95 18.51 -21.22
CA SER A 178 17.40 18.62 -21.02
C SER A 178 18.21 17.87 -22.07
N HIS A 179 17.66 16.79 -22.63
CA HIS A 179 18.37 15.89 -23.53
C HIS A 179 17.67 15.65 -24.87
N ASP A 180 16.41 16.08 -25.03
CA ASP A 180 15.58 15.86 -26.24
C ASP A 180 15.39 14.37 -26.56
N VAL A 181 15.32 13.54 -25.52
CA VAL A 181 15.14 12.07 -25.62
C VAL A 181 13.91 11.60 -24.85
N GLY A 182 13.37 10.45 -25.26
CA GLY A 182 12.28 9.77 -24.57
C GLY A 182 12.74 8.81 -23.47
N LEU A 183 11.79 8.16 -22.78
CA LEU A 183 12.09 7.10 -21.81
C LEU A 183 12.75 5.87 -22.45
N GLU A 184 12.47 5.62 -23.73
CA GLU A 184 13.04 4.48 -24.49
C GLU A 184 14.57 4.54 -24.60
N GLU A 185 15.16 5.73 -24.48
CA GLU A 185 16.61 5.94 -24.58
C GLU A 185 17.31 5.94 -23.21
N CYS A 186 16.57 5.69 -22.13
CA CYS A 186 17.12 5.62 -20.78
C CYS A 186 17.04 4.19 -20.22
N SER A 187 17.91 3.88 -19.25
CA SER A 187 17.81 2.63 -18.50
C SER A 187 17.71 2.91 -17.01
N ILE A 188 16.78 2.20 -16.35
CA ILE A 188 16.61 2.20 -14.89
C ILE A 188 16.77 0.77 -14.42
N THR A 189 17.93 0.45 -13.85
CA THR A 189 18.21 -0.89 -13.30
C THR A 189 18.15 -0.92 -11.78
N ARG A 190 17.95 0.25 -11.16
CA ARG A 190 18.07 0.43 -9.71
C ARG A 190 17.07 1.44 -9.17
N LEU A 191 16.35 1.00 -8.13
CA LEU A 191 15.45 1.81 -7.34
C LEU A 191 15.88 1.77 -5.88
N ARG A 192 15.83 2.92 -5.21
CA ARG A 192 16.06 3.04 -3.76
C ARG A 192 14.76 3.41 -3.09
N VAL A 193 14.34 2.62 -2.11
CA VAL A 193 13.19 2.90 -1.25
C VAL A 193 13.71 3.20 0.15
N GLN A 194 13.46 4.40 0.66
CA GLN A 194 13.70 4.69 2.07
C GLN A 194 12.39 4.55 2.83
N VAL A 195 12.39 3.81 3.92
CA VAL A 195 11.21 3.49 4.70
C VAL A 195 11.48 3.72 6.18
N LYS A 196 10.67 4.57 6.78
CA LYS A 196 10.69 4.88 8.21
C LYS A 196 9.40 4.37 8.85
N ARG A 197 9.56 3.52 9.87
CA ARG A 197 8.44 2.95 10.63
C ARG A 197 8.14 3.81 11.84
N MET A 198 6.86 4.16 12.01
CA MET A 198 6.39 4.90 13.18
C MET A 198 5.63 3.96 14.11
N ARG A 199 6.13 3.83 15.34
CA ARG A 199 5.53 3.10 16.45
C ARG A 199 5.14 4.09 17.54
N ILE A 200 4.05 3.82 18.24
CA ILE A 200 3.71 4.53 19.46
C ILE A 200 4.20 3.67 20.61
N ASP A 201 5.04 4.23 21.47
CA ASP A 201 5.39 3.58 22.73
C ASP A 201 4.13 3.52 23.61
N ASN A 202 3.84 2.33 24.13
CA ASN A 202 2.58 1.91 24.76
C ASN A 202 1.99 2.82 25.86
N GLU A 203 2.69 3.87 26.32
CA GLU A 203 2.23 4.72 27.43
C GLU A 203 1.21 5.80 27.01
N SER A 204 0.98 6.03 25.71
CA SER A 204 0.02 7.04 25.22
C SER A 204 -1.16 6.45 24.42
N ALA A 205 -1.38 5.14 24.52
CA ALA A 205 -2.24 4.37 23.61
C ALA A 205 -3.76 4.63 23.73
N CYS A 206 -4.22 5.41 24.71
CA CYS A 206 -5.65 5.63 24.95
C CYS A 206 -6.31 6.62 23.97
N ASP A 207 -5.56 7.50 23.28
CA ASP A 207 -6.15 8.65 22.57
C ASP A 207 -5.90 8.73 21.06
N LEU A 208 -5.16 7.81 20.45
CA LEU A 208 -4.84 7.89 19.02
C LEU A 208 -5.82 7.07 18.17
N GLU A 209 -6.83 7.74 17.60
CA GLU A 209 -7.70 7.20 16.58
C GLU A 209 -6.86 6.70 15.38
N LEU A 210 -6.67 5.38 15.28
CA LEU A 210 -6.05 4.76 14.10
C LEU A 210 -6.90 5.10 12.87
N PRO A 211 -6.34 5.72 11.83
CA PRO A 211 -7.17 6.30 10.79
C PRO A 211 -7.72 5.22 9.83
N LEU A 212 -8.90 5.47 9.27
CA LEU A 212 -9.52 4.57 8.28
C LEU A 212 -8.70 4.54 6.97
N PRO A 213 -8.90 3.56 6.09
CA PRO A 213 -8.42 3.63 4.70
C PRO A 213 -8.87 4.91 4.01
N LEU A 214 -8.02 5.52 3.17
CA LEU A 214 -8.30 6.80 2.50
C LEU A 214 -9.61 6.79 1.71
N GLN A 215 -9.92 5.66 1.06
CA GLN A 215 -11.17 5.49 0.30
C GLN A 215 -12.43 5.61 1.18
N LEU A 216 -12.31 5.37 2.48
CA LEU A 216 -13.41 5.43 3.46
C LEU A 216 -13.42 6.71 4.29
N ARG A 217 -12.38 7.55 4.23
CA ARG A 217 -12.25 8.77 5.07
C ARG A 217 -13.20 9.91 4.73
N HIS A 218 -14.15 9.71 3.82
CA HIS A 218 -14.89 10.81 3.21
C HIS A 218 -16.40 10.84 3.46
N GLU A 219 -16.90 10.06 4.42
CA GLU A 219 -18.31 10.13 4.87
C GLU A 219 -18.48 10.60 6.33
N SER A 220 -17.41 10.61 7.13
CA SER A 220 -17.50 10.88 8.59
C SER A 220 -17.38 12.37 8.97
N ALA A 221 -16.94 13.24 8.06
CA ALA A 221 -16.53 14.61 8.42
C ALA A 221 -17.69 15.62 8.55
N THR A 222 -18.92 15.25 8.24
CA THR A 222 -20.05 16.21 8.16
C THR A 222 -21.22 15.97 9.10
N VAL A 223 -21.18 14.99 10.00
CA VAL A 223 -22.29 14.78 10.95
C VAL A 223 -21.79 14.60 12.37
N SER A 224 -21.65 15.72 13.08
CA SER A 224 -21.52 15.73 14.54
C SER A 224 -22.85 15.31 15.17
N HIS A 225 -23.03 14.01 15.42
CA HIS A 225 -24.03 13.52 16.37
C HIS A 225 -23.36 12.97 17.64
N ASN A 226 -23.88 13.41 18.78
CA ASN A 226 -23.30 13.29 20.13
C ASN A 226 -23.39 11.89 20.77
N SER A 227 -23.51 10.80 20.01
CA SER A 227 -23.53 9.45 20.57
C SER A 227 -22.22 8.71 20.32
N LYS A 228 -21.17 9.05 21.07
CA LYS A 228 -19.98 8.20 21.13
C LYS A 228 -20.30 7.02 22.06
N THR A 229 -20.08 5.80 21.59
CA THR A 229 -20.16 4.61 22.46
C THR A 229 -19.18 4.77 23.63
N SER A 230 -19.61 4.42 24.84
CA SER A 230 -18.73 4.49 26.01
C SER A 230 -17.55 3.52 25.85
N GLU A 231 -16.38 3.88 26.39
CA GLU A 231 -15.18 3.05 26.29
C GLU A 231 -15.39 1.64 26.89
N ALA A 232 -16.17 1.55 27.97
CA ALA A 232 -16.53 0.28 28.60
C ALA A 232 -17.44 -0.59 27.70
N GLU A 233 -18.40 0.02 26.97
CA GLU A 233 -19.22 -0.68 25.98
C GLU A 233 -18.36 -1.19 24.81
N LEU A 234 -17.43 -0.37 24.30
CA LEU A 234 -16.50 -0.75 23.23
C LEU A 234 -15.59 -1.90 23.66
N ALA A 235 -15.05 -1.85 24.88
CA ALA A 235 -14.19 -2.91 25.41
C ALA A 235 -14.95 -4.25 25.57
N SER A 236 -16.20 -4.17 26.04
CA SER A 236 -17.08 -5.34 26.16
C SER A 236 -17.41 -5.95 24.79
N LEU A 237 -17.70 -5.08 23.81
CA LEU A 237 -17.98 -5.49 22.44
C LEU A 237 -16.74 -6.10 21.76
N HIS A 238 -15.57 -5.52 21.97
CA HIS A 238 -14.29 -6.04 21.52
C HIS A 238 -14.04 -7.45 22.09
N ALA A 239 -14.22 -7.64 23.39
CA ALA A 239 -14.07 -8.94 24.03
C ALA A 239 -15.05 -9.99 23.46
N ALA A 240 -16.31 -9.60 23.26
CA ALA A 240 -17.32 -10.46 22.64
C ALA A 240 -16.91 -10.84 21.20
N TYR A 241 -16.49 -9.87 20.38
CA TYR A 241 -16.01 -10.12 19.02
C TYR A 241 -14.88 -11.14 19.00
N VAL A 242 -13.82 -10.91 19.80
CA VAL A 242 -12.64 -11.79 19.84
C VAL A 242 -13.03 -13.21 20.25
N LYS A 243 -13.91 -13.35 21.26
CA LYS A 243 -14.40 -14.64 21.71
C LYS A 243 -15.13 -15.39 20.59
N HIS A 244 -16.14 -14.77 19.99
CA HIS A 244 -16.95 -15.41 18.95
C HIS A 244 -16.18 -15.69 17.65
N HIS A 245 -15.24 -14.81 17.29
CA HIS A 245 -14.38 -15.04 16.14
C HIS A 245 -13.47 -16.26 16.32
N ARG A 246 -12.90 -16.44 17.53
CA ARG A 246 -11.96 -17.55 17.83
C ARG A 246 -12.66 -18.87 18.14
N GLU A 247 -13.68 -18.83 18.99
CA GLU A 247 -14.32 -20.02 19.57
C GLU A 247 -15.53 -20.48 18.76
N CYS A 248 -16.22 -19.55 18.10
CA CYS A 248 -17.49 -19.82 17.43
C CYS A 248 -17.40 -19.63 15.92
N ASN A 249 -16.20 -19.55 15.32
CA ASN A 249 -16.01 -19.36 13.87
C ASN A 249 -16.88 -18.22 13.29
N GLY A 250 -17.00 -17.10 14.01
CA GLY A 250 -17.79 -15.93 13.59
C GLY A 250 -19.30 -16.05 13.74
N TYR A 251 -19.80 -17.13 14.34
CA TYR A 251 -21.21 -17.23 14.72
C TYR A 251 -21.46 -16.37 15.96
N PHE A 252 -22.23 -15.30 15.75
CA PHE A 252 -22.65 -14.37 16.79
C PHE A 252 -24.06 -14.71 17.30
N PRO A 253 -24.33 -14.46 18.58
CA PRO A 253 -25.63 -14.78 19.16
C PRO A 253 -26.68 -13.76 18.69
N SER A 254 -27.91 -14.21 18.49
CA SER A 254 -29.02 -13.39 17.98
C SER A 254 -29.39 -12.22 18.90
N ASN A 255 -29.02 -12.28 20.18
CA ASN A 255 -29.21 -11.20 21.15
C ASN A 255 -28.16 -10.07 21.06
N MET A 256 -27.13 -10.21 20.23
CA MET A 256 -26.10 -9.19 20.02
C MET A 256 -26.65 -8.08 19.11
N ARG A 257 -27.06 -6.97 19.73
CA ARG A 257 -27.74 -5.82 19.09
C ARG A 257 -26.79 -4.81 18.46
N VAL A 258 -25.90 -5.28 17.60
CA VAL A 258 -25.02 -4.42 16.81
C VAL A 258 -24.90 -4.97 15.40
N ASN A 259 -24.58 -4.09 14.45
CA ASN A 259 -24.16 -4.50 13.13
C ASN A 259 -22.64 -4.42 13.04
N LEU A 260 -22.01 -5.50 12.60
CA LEU A 260 -20.60 -5.59 12.35
C LEU A 260 -20.35 -5.69 10.85
N TYR A 261 -19.37 -4.94 10.38
CA TYR A 261 -18.95 -4.90 8.98
C TYR A 261 -17.46 -5.23 8.87
N GLY A 262 -17.08 -5.94 7.82
CA GLY A 262 -15.69 -6.21 7.48
C GLY A 262 -15.22 -5.37 6.29
N LEU A 263 -13.90 -5.26 6.13
CA LEU A 263 -13.29 -4.75 4.92
C LEU A 263 -12.84 -5.91 4.03
N GLN A 264 -13.13 -5.81 2.74
CA GLN A 264 -12.66 -6.74 1.73
C GLN A 264 -12.08 -5.95 0.56
N GLN A 265 -11.07 -6.52 -0.09
CA GLN A 265 -10.46 -5.95 -1.28
C GLN A 265 -10.62 -6.95 -2.44
N CYS A 266 -11.09 -6.47 -3.59
CA CYS A 266 -11.17 -7.31 -4.78
C CYS A 266 -9.75 -7.61 -5.30
N GLN A 267 -9.43 -8.88 -5.53
CA GLN A 267 -8.11 -9.25 -6.06
C GLN A 267 -7.92 -8.76 -7.50
N THR A 268 -9.00 -8.69 -8.27
CA THR A 268 -9.03 -8.27 -9.68
C THR A 268 -9.01 -6.74 -9.83
N THR A 269 -9.97 -6.02 -9.24
CA THR A 269 -10.08 -4.55 -9.43
C THR A 269 -9.34 -3.73 -8.38
N LYS A 270 -8.83 -4.36 -7.31
CA LYS A 270 -8.18 -3.71 -6.16
C LYS A 270 -9.07 -2.77 -5.35
N GLU A 271 -10.36 -2.70 -5.67
CA GLU A 271 -11.33 -1.87 -4.96
C GLU A 271 -11.55 -2.39 -3.53
N LEU A 272 -11.59 -1.46 -2.58
CA LEU A 272 -11.91 -1.73 -1.18
C LEU A 272 -13.41 -1.54 -0.95
N TYR A 273 -14.04 -2.47 -0.26
CA TYR A 273 -15.46 -2.42 0.02
C TYR A 273 -15.81 -2.93 1.41
N VAL A 274 -16.94 -2.43 1.91
CA VAL A 274 -17.47 -2.75 3.23
C VAL A 274 -18.52 -3.84 3.08
N VAL A 275 -18.32 -4.96 3.76
CA VAL A 275 -19.23 -6.12 3.71
C VAL A 275 -19.91 -6.36 5.05
N PRO A 276 -21.17 -6.86 5.06
CA PRO A 276 -21.81 -7.32 6.28
C PRO A 276 -21.04 -8.51 6.87
N TYR A 277 -20.76 -8.45 8.18
CA TYR A 277 -20.19 -9.55 8.95
C TYR A 277 -21.25 -10.15 9.87
N HIS A 278 -21.92 -9.30 10.65
CA HIS A 278 -23.05 -9.67 11.51
C HIS A 278 -24.11 -8.59 11.39
N ILE A 279 -25.33 -8.96 11.06
CA ILE A 279 -26.46 -8.03 10.97
C ILE A 279 -27.51 -8.51 11.97
N SER A 280 -27.81 -7.68 12.95
CA SER A 280 -28.81 -8.01 13.96
C SER A 280 -30.22 -7.69 13.44
N GLU A 281 -31.09 -8.69 13.39
CA GLU A 281 -32.51 -8.52 13.09
C GLU A 281 -33.21 -7.94 14.33
N THR A 282 -33.44 -6.63 14.35
CA THR A 282 -34.18 -6.01 15.47
C THR A 282 -35.67 -6.02 15.23
N LEU A 283 -36.42 -6.60 16.17
CA LEU A 283 -37.89 -6.50 16.30
C LEU A 283 -38.36 -5.19 17.01
N GLN A 284 -37.46 -4.24 17.32
CA GLN A 284 -37.74 -3.03 18.12
C GLN A 284 -37.31 -1.72 17.44
N GLN A 285 -37.87 -0.59 17.91
CA GLN A 285 -37.86 0.76 17.29
C GLN A 285 -36.51 1.53 17.28
N GLN A 286 -35.41 1.01 17.85
CA GLN A 286 -34.12 1.71 17.86
C GLN A 286 -33.13 1.11 16.85
N PRO A 287 -32.41 1.94 16.07
CA PRO A 287 -31.44 1.46 15.10
C PRO A 287 -30.22 0.84 15.80
N ASN A 288 -29.72 -0.27 15.27
CA ASN A 288 -28.46 -0.87 15.73
C ASN A 288 -27.28 0.07 15.50
N LYS A 289 -26.34 0.09 16.46
CA LYS A 289 -25.03 0.70 16.26
C LYS A 289 -24.25 -0.10 15.20
N ASN A 290 -23.49 0.60 14.37
CA ASN A 290 -22.73 0.03 13.26
C ASN A 290 -21.24 0.12 13.56
N PHE A 291 -20.52 -0.99 13.42
CA PHE A 291 -19.08 -1.03 13.67
C PHE A 291 -18.34 -1.67 12.51
N LEU A 292 -17.23 -1.07 12.13
CA LEU A 292 -16.29 -1.63 11.18
C LEU A 292 -15.19 -2.39 11.91
N ILE A 293 -14.96 -3.63 11.50
CA ILE A 293 -13.86 -4.49 11.95
C ILE A 293 -12.60 -4.06 11.21
N LEU A 294 -11.62 -3.56 11.94
CA LEU A 294 -10.32 -3.19 11.40
C LEU A 294 -9.29 -4.24 11.79
N ASN A 295 -8.63 -4.78 10.77
CA ASN A 295 -7.56 -5.74 10.90
C ASN A 295 -6.23 -5.11 10.49
N ASN A 296 -5.11 -5.66 10.96
CA ASN A 296 -3.79 -5.31 10.46
C ASN A 296 -3.52 -5.97 9.09
N SER A 297 -2.33 -5.70 8.52
CA SER A 297 -1.89 -6.30 7.26
C SER A 297 -1.83 -7.84 7.25
N MET A 298 -1.92 -8.48 8.42
CA MET A 298 -1.95 -9.95 8.58
C MET A 298 -3.36 -10.51 8.78
N GLY A 299 -4.39 -9.68 8.67
CA GLY A 299 -5.76 -10.09 8.97
C GLY A 299 -6.02 -10.31 10.46
N GLN A 300 -5.13 -9.89 11.35
CA GLN A 300 -5.36 -9.93 12.78
C GLN A 300 -6.17 -8.72 13.21
N PHE A 301 -7.21 -8.97 13.99
CA PHE A 301 -8.07 -7.94 14.54
C PHE A 301 -7.30 -6.91 15.37
N GLN A 302 -7.51 -5.63 15.06
CA GLN A 302 -6.95 -4.50 15.80
C GLN A 302 -8.01 -3.82 16.65
N ARG A 303 -9.17 -3.45 16.06
CA ARG A 303 -10.22 -2.73 16.76
C ARG A 303 -11.55 -2.75 16.02
N LEU A 304 -12.59 -2.30 16.73
CA LEU A 304 -13.86 -1.87 16.14
C LEU A 304 -13.86 -0.34 15.98
N HIS A 305 -14.33 0.13 14.84
CA HIS A 305 -14.55 1.55 14.58
C HIS A 305 -16.04 1.82 14.44
N GLU A 306 -16.60 2.65 15.32
CA GLU A 306 -18.01 3.04 15.25
C GLU A 306 -18.27 3.90 14.02
N LEU A 307 -19.26 3.50 13.23
CA LEU A 307 -19.74 4.24 12.07
C LEU A 307 -20.89 5.13 12.52
N GLN A 308 -20.72 6.45 12.36
CA GLN A 308 -21.68 7.44 12.87
C GLN A 308 -22.96 7.54 12.03
N THR A 309 -22.94 7.06 10.80
CA THR A 309 -24.12 6.90 9.95
C THR A 309 -24.43 5.40 9.78
N PRO A 310 -25.71 5.02 9.74
CA PRO A 310 -26.07 3.72 9.20
C PRO A 310 -25.44 3.61 7.82
N ILE A 311 -24.74 2.50 7.55
CA ILE A 311 -24.48 2.11 6.18
C ILE A 311 -25.87 1.77 5.62
N GLU A 312 -26.57 2.79 5.11
CA GLU A 312 -27.69 2.55 4.22
C GLU A 312 -27.15 1.60 3.18
N GLN A 313 -27.73 0.40 3.13
CA GLN A 313 -27.41 -0.66 2.19
C GLN A 313 -26.94 -0.01 0.88
N VAL A 314 -25.66 -0.17 0.55
CA VAL A 314 -25.00 0.43 -0.63
C VAL A 314 -25.79 0.12 -1.93
N SER A 315 -26.73 -0.82 -1.87
CA SER A 315 -27.75 -1.15 -2.85
C SER A 315 -28.84 -0.10 -3.12
N LYS A 316 -29.05 0.94 -2.28
CA LYS A 316 -30.07 1.98 -2.53
C LYS A 316 -29.50 3.36 -2.89
N SER A 317 -28.27 3.67 -2.50
CA SER A 317 -27.59 4.90 -2.92
C SER A 317 -27.26 4.90 -4.42
N GLN A 318 -27.11 3.74 -5.05
CA GLN A 318 -27.03 3.61 -6.51
C GLN A 318 -28.40 3.71 -7.21
N LYS A 319 -29.52 3.40 -6.54
CA LYS A 319 -30.86 3.53 -7.14
C LYS A 319 -31.43 4.94 -7.08
N ASN A 320 -31.10 5.74 -6.07
CA ASN A 320 -31.47 7.16 -6.03
C ASN A 320 -30.44 8.09 -6.72
N GLN A 321 -29.31 7.58 -7.21
CA GLN A 321 -28.46 8.29 -8.17
C GLN A 321 -28.80 8.01 -9.63
N LYS A 322 -29.86 7.23 -9.92
CA LYS A 322 -30.29 6.94 -11.30
C LYS A 322 -31.23 7.98 -11.93
N HIS A 323 -31.46 9.13 -11.27
CA HIS A 323 -32.24 10.24 -11.84
C HIS A 323 -31.68 11.65 -11.59
N ASN A 324 -30.39 11.79 -11.30
CA ASN A 324 -29.75 13.10 -11.39
C ASN A 324 -28.57 13.11 -12.38
N ASN A 325 -28.89 12.79 -13.64
CA ASN A 325 -28.06 13.05 -14.83
C ASN A 325 -27.78 14.55 -15.07
N ASN A 326 -27.77 15.38 -14.02
CA ASN A 326 -27.47 16.80 -14.10
C ASN A 326 -26.66 17.35 -12.90
N SER A 327 -26.19 16.52 -11.97
CA SER A 327 -25.08 16.96 -11.12
C SER A 327 -23.79 16.78 -11.89
N ARG A 328 -23.34 17.85 -12.56
CA ARG A 328 -21.94 18.02 -12.93
C ARG A 328 -21.10 17.79 -11.68
N SER A 329 -20.65 16.54 -11.46
CA SER A 329 -19.65 16.20 -10.47
C SER A 329 -18.52 17.19 -10.68
N ARG A 330 -18.30 18.10 -9.73
CA ARG A 330 -17.19 19.03 -9.85
C ARG A 330 -15.94 18.17 -10.01
N PRO A 331 -15.12 18.38 -11.06
CA PRO A 331 -13.93 17.56 -11.27
C PRO A 331 -13.09 17.63 -10.00
N LEU A 332 -12.66 16.47 -9.50
CA LEU A 332 -11.77 16.43 -8.34
C LEU A 332 -10.43 17.00 -8.79
N GLN A 333 -10.24 18.30 -8.51
CA GLN A 333 -9.13 19.05 -9.06
C GLN A 333 -8.22 19.53 -7.94
N CYS A 334 -6.91 19.37 -8.13
CA CYS A 334 -5.93 19.98 -7.24
C CYS A 334 -5.94 21.49 -7.39
N ARG A 335 -6.12 22.22 -6.28
CA ARG A 335 -6.18 23.69 -6.29
C ARG A 335 -4.85 24.35 -6.68
N ARG A 336 -3.72 23.67 -6.48
CA ARG A 336 -2.38 24.21 -6.75
C ARG A 336 -1.96 24.02 -8.20
N CYS A 337 -1.95 22.79 -8.69
CA CYS A 337 -1.48 22.46 -10.04
C CYS A 337 -2.59 22.31 -11.08
N ARG A 338 -3.87 22.38 -10.66
CA ARG A 338 -5.06 22.20 -11.52
C ARG A 338 -5.19 20.82 -12.17
N ALA A 339 -4.37 19.83 -11.78
CA ALA A 339 -4.51 18.44 -12.21
C ALA A 339 -5.88 17.88 -11.78
N GLN A 340 -6.47 17.07 -12.64
CA GLN A 340 -7.75 16.39 -12.40
C GLN A 340 -7.51 14.96 -11.91
N PHE A 341 -8.39 14.48 -11.05
CA PHE A 341 -8.32 13.17 -10.41
C PHE A 341 -9.66 12.46 -10.55
N LYS A 342 -9.62 11.14 -10.67
CA LYS A 342 -10.82 10.30 -10.72
C LYS A 342 -11.43 10.10 -9.32
N CYS A 343 -10.58 9.94 -8.31
CA CYS A 343 -11.00 9.68 -6.93
C CYS A 343 -10.34 10.63 -5.90
N ARG A 344 -10.95 10.73 -4.71
CA ARG A 344 -10.52 11.64 -3.64
C ARG A 344 -9.24 11.19 -2.95
N SER A 345 -9.02 9.89 -2.83
CA SER A 345 -7.82 9.29 -2.24
C SER A 345 -6.57 9.68 -3.03
N ARG A 346 -6.57 9.53 -4.36
CA ARG A 346 -5.47 9.99 -5.23
C ARG A 346 -5.22 11.49 -5.11
N LEU A 347 -6.28 12.30 -5.10
CA LEU A 347 -6.14 13.75 -4.88
C LEU A 347 -5.48 14.05 -3.52
N HIS A 348 -5.88 13.33 -2.47
CA HIS A 348 -5.29 13.48 -1.14
C HIS A 348 -3.81 13.12 -1.12
N ILE A 349 -3.43 11.97 -1.69
CA ILE A 349 -2.03 11.53 -1.80
C ILE A 349 -1.20 12.55 -2.58
N HIS A 350 -1.71 13.02 -3.72
CA HIS A 350 -1.04 14.05 -4.52
C HIS A 350 -0.83 15.36 -3.75
N GLN A 351 -1.79 15.75 -2.90
CA GLN A 351 -1.65 16.92 -2.04
C GLN A 351 -0.63 16.71 -0.93
N GLN A 352 -0.55 15.52 -0.34
CA GLN A 352 0.50 15.16 0.64
C GLN A 352 1.90 15.28 0.02
N LEU A 353 2.06 14.85 -1.24
CA LEU A 353 3.27 15.00 -2.05
C LEU A 353 3.51 16.45 -2.54
N ARG A 354 2.70 17.42 -2.08
CA ARG A 354 2.77 18.83 -2.46
C ARG A 354 2.84 19.06 -3.97
N CYS A 355 2.09 18.27 -4.74
CA CYS A 355 2.09 18.34 -6.20
C CYS A 355 3.47 18.12 -6.85
N GLY A 356 4.37 17.41 -6.17
CA GLY A 356 5.71 17.12 -6.67
C GLY A 356 6.74 18.21 -6.39
N GLN A 357 6.40 19.23 -5.57
CA GLN A 357 7.33 20.30 -5.23
C GLN A 357 8.59 19.82 -4.49
N ASP A 358 8.46 18.76 -3.69
CA ASP A 358 9.57 18.19 -2.93
C ASP A 358 10.34 17.12 -3.75
N PHE A 359 10.10 17.00 -5.06
CA PHE A 359 10.84 16.08 -5.92
C PHE A 359 12.16 16.72 -6.34
N SER A 360 13.26 16.00 -6.18
CA SER A 360 14.60 16.45 -6.56
C SER A 360 15.19 15.62 -7.70
N VAL A 361 16.11 16.23 -8.42
CA VAL A 361 16.93 15.58 -9.43
C VAL A 361 18.38 15.90 -9.11
N ASP A 362 19.16 14.87 -8.82
CA ASP A 362 20.60 14.98 -8.59
C ASP A 362 21.36 14.31 -9.73
N SER A 363 22.58 14.76 -10.02
CA SER A 363 23.45 14.14 -11.01
C SER A 363 24.62 13.44 -10.32
N MET A 364 24.84 12.19 -10.68
CA MET A 364 25.98 11.39 -10.26
C MET A 364 26.99 11.30 -11.40
N HIS A 365 28.24 11.65 -11.10
CA HIS A 365 29.34 11.53 -12.06
C HIS A 365 29.54 10.07 -12.46
N PRO A 366 29.78 9.74 -13.75
CA PRO A 366 29.88 8.35 -14.22
C PRO A 366 31.00 7.54 -13.55
N ASP A 367 32.04 8.22 -13.05
CA ASP A 367 33.14 7.57 -12.32
C ASP A 367 32.85 7.28 -10.85
N ILE A 368 31.70 7.70 -10.34
CA ILE A 368 31.29 7.45 -8.96
C ILE A 368 30.69 6.05 -8.85
N VAL A 369 31.28 5.25 -7.96
CA VAL A 369 30.77 3.94 -7.55
C VAL A 369 30.30 4.01 -6.11
N GLU A 370 29.10 3.50 -5.86
CA GLU A 370 28.54 3.35 -4.52
C GLU A 370 28.84 1.96 -3.99
N ILE A 371 29.49 1.88 -2.84
CA ILE A 371 29.78 0.61 -2.17
C ILE A 371 29.05 0.60 -0.83
N TYR A 372 28.27 -0.46 -0.61
CA TYR A 372 27.52 -0.67 0.61
C TYR A 372 28.09 -1.89 1.35
N GLU A 373 28.56 -1.65 2.58
CA GLU A 373 29.00 -2.70 3.46
C GLU A 373 27.81 -3.30 4.20
N GLN A 374 27.83 -4.62 4.43
CA GLN A 374 26.85 -5.32 5.28
C GLN A 374 25.39 -5.22 4.78
N CYS A 375 25.16 -5.60 3.52
CA CYS A 375 23.83 -5.69 2.93
C CYS A 375 23.05 -6.91 3.46
N LEU A 376 21.78 -6.71 3.80
CA LEU A 376 20.84 -7.77 4.15
C LEU A 376 20.03 -8.15 2.90
N PRO A 377 20.23 -9.34 2.32
CA PRO A 377 19.36 -9.80 1.23
C PRO A 377 17.95 -10.07 1.77
N ILE A 378 16.95 -9.45 1.15
CA ILE A 378 15.53 -9.73 1.41
C ILE A 378 15.14 -10.88 0.48
N SER A 379 14.98 -12.09 1.05
CA SER A 379 14.88 -13.37 0.33
C SER A 379 13.79 -13.44 -0.77
N ARG A 380 14.09 -14.20 -1.83
CA ARG A 380 13.41 -14.32 -3.14
C ARG A 380 12.18 -15.24 -3.22
N SER A 381 11.47 -15.52 -2.12
CA SER A 381 10.32 -16.42 -2.22
C SER A 381 9.12 -15.79 -2.96
N HIS A 382 9.09 -14.46 -3.10
CA HIS A 382 8.01 -13.71 -3.78
C HIS A 382 8.48 -12.50 -4.60
N PHE A 383 9.71 -12.01 -4.36
CA PHE A 383 10.32 -10.94 -5.15
C PHE A 383 10.98 -11.50 -6.41
N GLN A 384 10.50 -11.05 -7.57
CA GLN A 384 11.13 -11.33 -8.87
C GLN A 384 12.51 -10.67 -8.97
N PHE A 385 12.72 -9.55 -8.27
CA PHE A 385 13.95 -8.76 -8.29
C PHE A 385 14.80 -8.94 -7.03
N ASN A 386 16.09 -8.63 -7.16
CA ASN A 386 16.98 -8.64 -6.00
C ASN A 386 16.70 -7.42 -5.12
N CYS A 387 16.37 -7.67 -3.85
CA CYS A 387 16.14 -6.63 -2.86
C CYS A 387 17.16 -6.70 -1.71
N TYR A 388 17.79 -5.57 -1.40
CA TYR A 388 18.84 -5.47 -0.38
C TYR A 388 18.55 -4.35 0.62
N GLY A 389 18.53 -4.68 1.91
CA GLY A 389 18.50 -3.71 3.01
C GLY A 389 19.90 -3.27 3.41
N ILE A 390 20.14 -1.97 3.56
CA ILE A 390 21.44 -1.39 3.86
C ILE A 390 21.56 -1.04 5.35
N THR A 391 22.60 -1.55 6.02
CA THR A 391 22.78 -1.38 7.48
C THR A 391 23.81 -0.31 7.87
N LYS A 392 24.68 0.12 6.96
CA LYS A 392 25.80 1.03 7.23
C LYS A 392 26.04 2.02 6.09
N PRO A 393 26.74 3.15 6.35
CA PRO A 393 26.88 4.22 5.39
C PRO A 393 27.60 3.78 4.12
N LYS A 394 27.17 4.40 3.03
CA LYS A 394 27.68 4.34 1.67
C LYS A 394 29.10 4.89 1.60
N THR A 395 30.03 4.10 1.07
CA THR A 395 31.33 4.65 0.63
C THR A 395 31.21 5.03 -0.85
N VAL A 396 31.49 6.29 -1.16
CA VAL A 396 31.52 6.81 -2.54
C VAL A 396 32.96 6.80 -3.03
N MET A 397 33.24 6.04 -4.09
CA MET A 397 34.55 6.00 -4.71
C MET A 397 34.51 6.67 -6.08
N ARG A 398 35.49 7.51 -6.41
CA ARG A 398 35.79 7.85 -7.81
C ARG A 398 36.77 6.82 -8.36
N LYS A 399 36.62 6.39 -9.63
CA LYS A 399 37.63 5.53 -10.30
C LYS A 399 39.04 6.11 -10.05
N GLY A 400 39.87 5.35 -9.33
CA GLY A 400 41.28 5.68 -9.06
C GLY A 400 41.57 6.57 -7.84
N GLN A 401 40.58 7.01 -7.05
CA GLN A 401 40.83 7.78 -5.82
C GLN A 401 39.86 7.40 -4.68
N PHE A 402 40.44 7.05 -3.53
CA PHE A 402 39.71 6.99 -2.27
C PHE A 402 39.24 8.40 -1.92
N VAL A 403 37.93 8.62 -1.87
CA VAL A 403 37.36 9.79 -1.19
C VAL A 403 36.85 9.28 0.17
N PRO A 404 37.67 9.35 1.23
CA PRO A 404 37.17 9.04 2.56
C PRO A 404 36.20 10.15 2.95
N ILE A 405 34.92 9.82 3.10
CA ILE A 405 34.03 10.59 3.98
C ILE A 405 34.33 10.03 5.37
N GLU A 406 34.94 10.85 6.22
CA GLU A 406 35.42 10.49 7.55
C GLU A 406 34.36 9.72 8.34
N CYS A 407 34.57 8.41 8.49
CA CYS A 407 33.86 7.58 9.44
C CYS A 407 34.80 7.41 10.64
N ASP A 408 34.58 8.28 11.63
CA ASP A 408 35.47 8.49 12.78
C ASP A 408 35.28 7.39 13.85
N TRP A 409 35.48 6.12 13.47
CA TRP A 409 35.49 5.00 14.41
C TRP A 409 36.78 4.19 14.34
N ARG A 410 37.84 4.75 14.92
CA ARG A 410 38.84 3.95 15.64
C ARG A 410 38.73 4.23 17.13
N LYS A 411 38.34 3.19 17.89
CA LYS A 411 39.16 2.65 18.98
C LYS A 411 38.64 1.27 19.41
N LYS A 412 39.46 0.26 19.09
CA LYS A 412 39.57 -1.08 19.67
C LYS A 412 38.27 -1.84 19.95
N SER A 413 37.95 -2.80 19.09
CA SER A 413 37.18 -3.98 19.47
C SER A 413 37.83 -5.22 18.85
N SER A 414 38.21 -6.16 19.71
CA SER A 414 38.91 -7.43 19.42
C SER A 414 37.91 -8.54 19.07
N VAL A 415 36.88 -8.24 18.30
CA VAL A 415 35.86 -9.22 17.92
C VAL A 415 36.01 -9.51 16.43
N GLN A 416 36.35 -10.76 16.10
CA GLN A 416 36.29 -11.26 14.72
C GLN A 416 34.83 -11.15 14.25
N VAL A 417 34.54 -10.11 13.48
CA VAL A 417 33.24 -9.91 12.83
C VAL A 417 33.14 -10.93 11.71
N GLN A 418 32.23 -11.90 11.84
CA GLN A 418 31.82 -12.74 10.73
C GLN A 418 31.24 -11.83 9.64
N GLN A 419 31.99 -11.73 8.52
CA GLN A 419 31.68 -10.88 7.39
C GLN A 419 30.42 -11.38 6.70
N GLY A 420 29.34 -10.57 6.73
CA GLY A 420 28.29 -10.69 5.72
C GLY A 420 28.83 -10.23 4.36
N PRO A 421 28.24 -10.66 3.23
CA PRO A 421 28.76 -10.35 1.91
C PRO A 421 28.75 -8.83 1.64
N CYS A 422 29.87 -8.31 1.13
CA CYS A 422 29.91 -6.97 0.53
C CYS A 422 29.21 -7.05 -0.84
N VAL A 423 28.24 -6.17 -1.08
CA VAL A 423 27.53 -6.10 -2.37
C VAL A 423 27.96 -4.82 -3.06
N ILE A 424 28.62 -4.96 -4.20
CA ILE A 424 28.87 -3.85 -5.12
C ILE A 424 27.58 -3.67 -5.93
N ILE A 425 26.91 -2.54 -5.76
CA ILE A 425 25.77 -2.14 -6.59
C ILE A 425 26.29 -1.04 -7.52
N SER A 426 26.99 -1.46 -8.57
CA SER A 426 27.61 -0.55 -9.55
C SER A 426 26.86 -0.58 -10.88
N ASN A 427 26.69 0.58 -11.52
CA ASN A 427 26.19 0.69 -12.90
C ASN A 427 27.22 0.26 -13.96
N SER A 428 28.41 -0.19 -13.54
CA SER A 428 29.47 -0.59 -14.46
C SER A 428 29.40 -2.09 -14.73
N GLU A 429 29.39 -2.46 -16.01
CA GLU A 429 29.77 -3.76 -16.53
C GLU A 429 31.08 -4.23 -15.88
N MET A 430 30.98 -5.02 -14.83
CA MET A 430 32.05 -5.87 -14.39
C MET A 430 31.43 -7.25 -14.33
N GLY A 431 31.77 -8.06 -15.33
CA GLY A 431 31.31 -9.43 -15.47
C GLY A 431 31.41 -10.21 -14.16
N SER A 432 30.52 -11.18 -14.04
CA SER A 432 30.43 -12.19 -13.00
C SER A 432 31.71 -12.35 -12.16
N PRO A 433 31.61 -12.41 -10.82
CA PRO A 433 32.67 -13.03 -10.05
C PRO A 433 32.70 -14.51 -10.45
N CYS A 434 33.57 -14.84 -11.41
CA CYS A 434 33.99 -16.20 -11.66
C CYS A 434 34.45 -16.77 -10.32
N LYS A 435 33.83 -17.88 -9.93
CA LYS A 435 34.36 -18.76 -8.90
C LYS A 435 35.81 -19.08 -9.27
N LEU A 436 36.76 -18.55 -8.51
CA LEU A 436 38.09 -19.12 -8.46
C LEU A 436 38.07 -20.19 -7.38
N SER A 437 38.35 -21.40 -7.85
CA SER A 437 38.58 -22.69 -7.17
C SER A 437 38.90 -22.64 -5.69
#